data_AF-A0A925VS52-F1
#
_entry.id   AF-A0A925VS52-F1
#
_cell.length_a   1.000
_cell.length_b   1.000
_cell.length_c   1.000
_cell.angle_alpha   90.00
_cell.angle_beta   90.00
_cell.angle_gamma   90.00
#
_symmetry.space_group_name_H-M   'P 1'
#
loop_
_entity.id
_entity.type
_entity.pdbx_description
1 polymer ?
#
loop_
_entity_poly.entity_id
_entity_poly.type
_entity_poly.pdbx_seq_one_letter_code
_entity_poly.pdbx_strand_id
1 'polypeptide(L)'
;MEARLQQHKKDVLASNLLFGSLALTMAMALIRHHVLPAGNQASDARFTGGLAVVALLYSGLFYAIRRGHYWAKVMLLLLFLLALLGAVITYQTTFSPKNLDPLNVASTLVHYGVRVWVLLLLFRQPGSQKT
;
A
#
# COMPACT_ATOMS: atom_id res chain seq x y z
N MET A 1 -6.40 9.80 29.28
CA MET A 1 -7.37 9.04 28.46
C MET A 1 -7.48 9.59 27.04
N GLU A 2 -7.41 10.92 26.85
CA GLU A 2 -7.48 11.61 25.55
C GLU A 2 -6.40 11.19 24.54
N ALA A 3 -5.15 10.98 24.98
CA ALA A 3 -4.06 10.55 24.10
C ALA A 3 -4.32 9.20 23.41
N ARG A 4 -4.97 8.24 24.10
CA ARG A 4 -5.35 6.94 23.52
C ARG A 4 -6.49 7.08 22.51
N LEU A 5 -7.45 7.96 22.77
CA LEU A 5 -8.53 8.28 21.84
C LEU A 5 -8.02 8.96 20.57
N GLN A 6 -7.10 9.92 20.69
CA GLN A 6 -6.46 10.55 19.54
C GLN A 6 -5.65 9.54 18.70
N GLN A 7 -4.90 8.65 19.36
CA GLN A 7 -4.16 7.61 18.66
C GLN A 7 -5.08 6.63 17.94
N HIS A 8 -6.19 6.22 18.56
CA HIS A 8 -7.17 5.35 17.93
C HIS A 8 -7.82 6.00 16.69
N LYS A 9 -8.15 7.29 16.74
CA LYS A 9 -8.66 8.03 15.57
C LYS A 9 -7.65 8.05 14.41
N LYS A 10 -6.37 8.24 14.71
CA LYS A 10 -5.28 8.17 13.70
C LYS A 10 -5.16 6.76 13.11
N ASP A 11 -5.24 5.71 13.94
CA ASP A 11 -5.17 4.33 13.49
C ASP A 11 -6.36 3.95 12.60
N VAL A 12 -7.57 4.42 12.91
CA VAL A 12 -8.76 4.25 12.06
C VAL A 12 -8.59 5.00 10.73
N LEU A 13 -8.18 6.26 10.75
CA LEU A 13 -7.93 7.06 9.54
C LEU A 13 -6.87 6.40 8.64
N ALA A 14 -5.75 5.99 9.23
CA ALA A 14 -4.69 5.28 8.54
C ALA A 14 -5.20 3.98 7.90
N SER A 15 -5.98 3.18 8.64
CA SER A 15 -6.57 1.95 8.10
C SER A 15 -7.50 2.23 6.91
N ASN A 16 -8.34 3.26 6.98
CA ASN A 16 -9.26 3.62 5.90
C ASN A 16 -8.50 4.07 4.65
N LEU A 17 -7.43 4.85 4.80
CA LEU A 17 -6.57 5.26 3.68
C LEU A 17 -5.88 4.05 3.03
N LEU A 18 -5.41 3.10 3.85
CA LEU A 18 -4.79 1.87 3.36
C LEU A 18 -5.78 0.99 2.61
N PHE A 19 -7.00 0.82 3.13
CA PHE A 19 -8.07 0.10 2.44
C PHE A 19 -8.49 0.78 1.14
N GLY A 20 -8.62 2.12 1.14
CA GLY A 20 -8.93 2.89 -0.07
C GLY A 20 -7.87 2.72 -1.15
N SER A 21 -6.59 2.77 -0.77
CA SER A 21 -5.46 2.53 -1.69
C SER A 21 -5.47 1.09 -2.25
N LEU A 22 -5.76 0.10 -1.40
CA LEU A 22 -5.88 -1.29 -1.83
C LEU A 22 -7.04 -1.50 -2.81
N ALA A 23 -8.20 -0.93 -2.53
CA ALA A 23 -9.38 -1.00 -3.40
C ALA A 23 -9.12 -0.34 -4.76
N LEU A 24 -8.46 0.82 -4.78
CA LEU A 24 -8.07 1.48 -6.03
C LEU A 24 -7.10 0.63 -6.85
N THR A 25 -6.15 -0.02 -6.18
CA THR A 25 -5.17 -0.91 -6.84
C THR A 25 -5.85 -2.13 -7.45
N MET A 26 -6.79 -2.74 -6.72
CA MET A 26 -7.64 -3.82 -7.24
C MET A 26 -8.45 -3.37 -8.45
N ALA A 27 -9.13 -2.22 -8.36
CA ALA A 27 -9.93 -1.68 -9.45
C ALA A 27 -9.10 -1.42 -10.72
N MET A 28 -7.92 -0.81 -10.57
CA MET A 28 -7.01 -0.56 -11.69
C MET A 28 -6.49 -1.87 -12.32
N ALA A 29 -6.20 -2.89 -11.50
CA ALA A 29 -5.81 -4.21 -11.99
C ALA A 29 -6.94 -4.88 -12.79
N LEU A 30 -8.18 -4.81 -12.29
CA LEU A 30 -9.35 -5.36 -12.97
C LEU A 30 -9.67 -4.63 -14.28
N ILE A 31 -9.58 -3.30 -14.29
CA ILE A 31 -9.76 -2.48 -15.51
C ILE A 31 -8.72 -2.87 -16.55
N ARG A 32 -7.45 -2.99 -16.18
CA ARG A 32 -6.41 -3.41 -17.12
C ARG A 32 -6.68 -4.80 -17.70
N HIS A 33 -7.12 -5.73 -16.87
CA HIS A 33 -7.46 -7.07 -17.31
C HIS A 33 -8.71 -7.12 -18.21
N HIS A 34 -9.68 -6.21 -18.05
CA HIS A 34 -10.91 -6.20 -18.85
C HIS A 34 -10.85 -5.31 -20.10
N VAL A 35 -10.05 -4.24 -20.08
CA VAL A 35 -10.03 -3.21 -21.12
C VAL A 35 -8.86 -3.36 -22.11
N LEU A 36 -7.75 -3.98 -21.71
CA LEU A 36 -6.59 -4.20 -22.58
C LEU A 36 -6.56 -5.66 -23.06
N PRO A 37 -6.76 -5.95 -24.36
CA PRO A 37 -6.61 -7.30 -24.88
C PRO A 37 -5.12 -7.62 -24.99
N ALA A 38 -4.57 -8.39 -24.04
CA ALA A 38 -3.22 -8.93 -24.15
C ALA A 38 -3.23 -10.42 -23.80
N GLY A 39 -2.72 -11.22 -24.73
CA GLY A 39 -2.78 -12.68 -24.71
C GLY A 39 -2.08 -13.35 -23.53
N ASN A 40 -2.43 -14.63 -23.36
CA ASN A 40 -2.00 -15.61 -22.35
C ASN A 40 -2.75 -15.58 -21.00
N GLN A 41 -4.01 -16.04 -21.05
CA GLN A 41 -4.90 -16.28 -19.89
C GLN A 41 -4.28 -17.14 -18.76
N ALA A 42 -3.26 -17.96 -19.05
CA ALA A 42 -2.61 -18.80 -18.04
C ALA A 42 -1.64 -18.03 -17.11
N SER A 43 -1.03 -16.92 -17.55
CA SER A 43 -0.29 -16.04 -16.64
C SER A 43 -1.22 -15.13 -15.84
N ASP A 44 -2.39 -14.80 -16.39
CA ASP A 44 -3.39 -13.95 -15.75
C ASP A 44 -4.04 -14.58 -14.51
N ALA A 45 -4.32 -15.89 -14.52
CA ALA A 45 -4.90 -16.56 -13.36
C ALA A 45 -3.93 -16.60 -12.16
N ARG A 46 -2.63 -16.81 -12.42
CA ARG A 46 -1.58 -16.78 -11.37
C ARG A 46 -1.36 -15.37 -10.85
N PHE A 47 -1.38 -14.38 -11.74
CA PHE A 47 -1.27 -12.98 -11.36
C PHE A 47 -2.46 -12.53 -10.51
N THR A 48 -3.69 -12.81 -10.96
CA THR A 48 -4.93 -12.47 -10.24
C THR A 48 -5.02 -13.20 -8.89
N GLY A 49 -4.67 -14.49 -8.85
CA GLY A 49 -4.62 -15.26 -7.62
C GLY A 49 -3.60 -14.71 -6.62
N GLY A 50 -2.39 -14.37 -7.09
CA GLY A 50 -1.37 -13.73 -6.25
C GLY A 50 -1.82 -12.36 -5.72
N LEU A 51 -2.47 -11.55 -6.57
CA LEU A 51 -3.01 -10.25 -6.21
C LEU A 51 -4.08 -10.38 -5.10
N ALA A 52 -4.97 -11.38 -5.20
CA ALA A 52 -6.00 -11.65 -4.21
C ALA A 52 -5.43 -12.08 -2.85
N VAL A 53 -4.42 -12.97 -2.85
CA VAL A 53 -3.73 -13.40 -1.62
C VAL A 53 -3.05 -12.20 -0.94
N VAL A 54 -2.34 -11.38 -1.73
CA VAL A 54 -1.70 -10.16 -1.22
C VAL A 54 -2.74 -9.21 -0.62
N ALA A 55 -3.88 -9.02 -1.29
CA ALA A 55 -4.96 -8.18 -0.78
C ALA A 55 -5.55 -8.68 0.54
N LEU A 56 -5.72 -9.99 0.71
CA LEU A 56 -6.19 -10.58 1.97
C LEU A 56 -5.18 -10.38 3.09
N LEU A 57 -3.88 -10.60 2.83
CA LEU A 57 -2.82 -10.37 3.81
C LEU A 57 -2.75 -8.91 4.26
N TYR A 58 -2.80 -7.96 3.31
CA TYR A 58 -2.83 -6.54 3.63
C TYR A 58 -4.09 -6.14 4.39
N SER A 59 -5.25 -6.70 4.04
CA SER A 59 -6.51 -6.44 4.76
C SER A 59 -6.42 -6.88 6.22
N GLY A 60 -5.85 -8.05 6.47
CA GLY A 60 -5.59 -8.54 7.83
C GLY A 60 -4.65 -7.61 8.62
N LEU A 61 -3.58 -7.14 7.96
CA LEU A 61 -2.64 -6.20 8.56
C LEU A 61 -3.29 -4.86 8.89
N PHE A 62 -4.12 -4.31 8.00
CA PHE A 62 -4.83 -3.05 8.21
C PHE A 62 -5.86 -3.16 9.33
N TYR A 63 -6.53 -4.31 9.45
CA TYR A 63 -7.42 -4.59 10.56
C TYR A 63 -6.65 -4.67 11.89
N ALA A 64 -5.46 -5.30 11.92
CA ALA A 64 -4.61 -5.34 13.11
C ALA A 64 -4.13 -3.94 13.53
N ILE A 65 -3.83 -3.05 12.57
CA ILE A 65 -3.53 -1.63 12.83
C ILE A 65 -4.73 -0.94 13.48
N ARG A 66 -5.94 -1.18 12.98
CA ARG A 66 -7.19 -0.60 13.53
C ARG A 66 -7.45 -1.04 14.98
N ARG A 67 -7.06 -2.26 15.33
CA ARG A 67 -7.09 -2.80 16.71
C ARG A 67 -6.00 -2.20 17.61
N GLY A 68 -5.09 -1.39 17.07
CA GLY A 68 -4.02 -0.72 17.82
C GLY A 68 -2.78 -1.60 18.05
N HIS A 69 -2.64 -2.72 17.34
CA HIS A 69 -1.48 -3.58 17.52
C HIS A 69 -0.20 -2.94 16.96
N TYR A 70 0.77 -2.67 17.84
CA TYR A 70 2.03 -2.02 17.46
C TYR A 70 2.84 -2.85 16.45
N TRP A 71 2.86 -4.18 16.60
CA TRP A 71 3.57 -5.08 15.70
C TRP A 71 3.09 -4.95 14.25
N ALA A 72 1.81 -4.66 14.01
CA ALA A 72 1.26 -4.48 12.68
C ALA A 72 1.77 -3.20 12.00
N LYS A 73 2.02 -2.14 12.78
CA LYS A 73 2.62 -0.89 12.29
C LYS A 73 4.08 -1.11 11.89
N VAL A 74 4.83 -1.86 12.71
CA VAL A 74 6.23 -2.24 12.42
C VAL A 74 6.29 -3.15 11.19
N MET A 75 5.41 -4.15 11.10
CA MET A 75 5.33 -5.03 9.93
C MET A 75 5.01 -4.23 8.65
N LEU A 76 4.09 -3.28 8.70
CA LEU A 76 3.80 -2.39 7.57
C LEU A 76 5.03 -1.59 7.13
N LEU A 77 5.81 -1.07 8.09
CA LEU A 77 7.06 -0.36 7.81
C LEU A 77 8.09 -1.28 7.14
N LEU A 78 8.28 -2.50 7.65
CA LEU A 78 9.21 -3.48 7.07
C LEU A 78 8.81 -3.85 5.64
N LEU A 79 7.51 -4.13 5.40
CA LEU A 79 7.00 -4.41 4.06
C LEU A 79 7.19 -3.21 3.12
N PHE A 80 7.05 -1.98 3.63
CA PHE A 80 7.30 -0.78 2.85
C PHE A 80 8.77 -0.63 2.47
N LEU A 81 9.70 -0.85 3.42
CA LEU A 81 11.15 -0.83 3.15
C LEU A 81 11.56 -1.92 2.16
N LEU A 82 10.99 -3.12 2.29
CA LEU A 82 11.23 -4.21 1.35
C LEU A 82 10.73 -3.86 -0.06
N ALA A 83 9.55 -3.24 -0.16
CA ALA A 83 9.01 -2.77 -1.43
C ALA A 83 9.89 -1.68 -2.06
N LEU A 84 10.40 -0.74 -1.27
CA LEU A 84 11.36 0.27 -1.74
C LEU A 84 12.65 -0.38 -2.25
N LEU A 85 13.21 -1.33 -1.52
CA LEU A 85 14.41 -2.05 -1.93
C LEU A 85 14.18 -2.79 -3.26
N GLY A 86 13.05 -3.48 -3.38
CA GLY A 86 12.65 -4.15 -4.62
C GLY A 86 12.51 -3.16 -5.80
N ALA A 87 11.93 -1.98 -5.56
CA ALA A 87 11.81 -0.93 -6.57
C ALA A 87 13.17 -0.38 -7.01
N VAL A 88 14.14 -0.25 -6.10
CA VAL A 88 15.52 0.16 -6.43
C VAL A 88 16.21 -0.90 -7.28
N ILE A 89 16.10 -2.18 -6.90
CA ILE A 89 16.72 -3.29 -7.65
C ILE A 89 16.13 -3.39 -9.07
N THR A 90 14.83 -3.19 -9.20
CA THR A 90 14.10 -3.28 -10.48
C THR A 90 13.99 -1.94 -11.21
N TYR A 91 14.70 -0.89 -10.75
CA TYR A 91 14.60 0.45 -11.32
C TYR A 91 14.97 0.46 -12.80
N GLN A 92 16.05 -0.23 -13.18
CA GLN A 92 16.54 -0.26 -14.55
C GLN A 92 15.58 -0.95 -15.53
N THR A 93 14.83 -1.96 -15.06
CA THR A 93 13.86 -2.68 -15.90
C THR A 93 12.51 -1.96 -15.97
N THR A 94 12.13 -1.26 -14.90
CA THR A 94 10.83 -0.58 -14.76
C THR A 94 10.83 0.84 -15.35
N PHE A 95 11.95 1.56 -15.26
CA PHE A 95 12.10 2.94 -15.76
C PHE A 95 12.90 3.02 -17.06
N SER A 96 13.03 1.90 -17.79
CA SER A 96 13.57 1.95 -19.14
C SER A 96 12.66 2.83 -20.02
N PRO A 97 13.21 3.78 -20.81
CA PRO A 97 12.40 4.73 -21.58
C PRO A 97 11.47 4.07 -22.61
N LYS A 98 11.68 2.80 -22.94
CA LYS A 98 10.80 2.00 -23.79
C LYS A 98 9.51 1.51 -23.10
N ASN A 99 9.48 1.50 -21.76
CA ASN A 99 8.36 0.97 -20.95
C ASN A 99 7.74 2.04 -20.03
N LEU A 100 8.07 3.33 -20.24
CA LEU A 100 7.51 4.44 -19.47
C LEU A 100 6.03 4.66 -19.86
N ASP A 101 5.14 3.93 -19.21
CA ASP A 101 3.71 4.24 -19.20
C ASP A 101 3.45 5.36 -18.15
N PRO A 102 3.06 6.58 -18.57
CA PRO A 102 2.82 7.70 -17.66
C PRO A 102 1.79 7.38 -16.57
N LEU A 103 0.81 6.54 -16.89
CA LEU A 103 -0.24 6.14 -15.95
C LEU A 103 0.32 5.26 -14.84
N ASN A 104 1.26 4.35 -15.16
CA ASN A 104 1.97 3.53 -14.17
C ASN A 104 2.82 4.38 -13.25
N VAL A 105 3.56 5.35 -13.80
CA VAL A 105 4.40 6.24 -13.00
C VAL A 105 3.54 7.06 -12.04
N ALA A 106 2.46 7.66 -12.54
CA ALA A 106 1.53 8.45 -11.73
C ALA A 106 0.89 7.60 -10.62
N SER A 107 0.35 6.41 -10.93
CA SER A 107 -0.26 5.53 -9.94
C SER A 107 0.74 5.08 -8.87
N THR A 108 1.97 4.80 -9.28
CA THR A 108 3.05 4.37 -8.39
C THR A 108 3.43 5.49 -7.41
N LEU A 109 3.60 6.72 -7.91
CA LEU A 109 3.89 7.88 -7.08
C LEU A 109 2.78 8.15 -6.04
N VAL A 110 1.52 8.10 -6.47
CA VAL A 110 0.37 8.24 -5.55
C VAL A 110 0.40 7.14 -4.48
N HIS A 111 0.66 5.90 -4.88
CA HIS A 111 0.66 4.77 -3.96
C HIS A 111 1.79 4.88 -2.91
N TYR A 112 3.00 5.25 -3.33
CA TYR A 112 4.11 5.52 -2.40
C TYR A 112 3.83 6.73 -1.51
N GLY A 113 3.29 7.81 -2.07
CA GLY A 113 2.90 9.01 -1.32
C GLY A 113 1.89 8.73 -0.21
N VAL A 114 0.84 7.96 -0.52
CA VAL A 114 -0.16 7.53 0.47
C VAL A 114 0.47 6.66 1.55
N ARG A 115 1.34 5.71 1.19
CA ARG A 115 2.01 4.85 2.18
C ARG A 115 2.92 5.64 3.11
N VAL A 116 3.70 6.59 2.59
CA VAL A 116 4.52 7.50 3.41
C VAL A 116 3.64 8.32 4.33
N TRP A 117 2.55 8.91 3.82
CA TRP A 117 1.61 9.68 4.64
C TRP A 117 1.00 8.86 5.77
N VAL A 118 0.61 7.61 5.49
CA VAL A 118 0.08 6.69 6.50
C VAL A 118 1.14 6.33 7.55
N LEU A 119 2.38 6.04 7.15
CA LEU A 119 3.46 5.76 8.09
C LEU A 119 3.72 6.98 8.99
N LEU A 120 3.72 8.19 8.43
CA LEU A 120 3.82 9.42 9.21
C LEU A 120 2.66 9.52 10.21
N LEU A 121 1.41 9.24 9.81
CA LEU A 121 0.27 9.25 10.73
C LEU A 121 0.38 8.21 11.86
N LEU A 122 0.87 7.01 11.55
CA LEU A 122 0.97 5.89 12.49
C LEU A 122 2.09 6.06 13.52
N PHE A 123 3.23 6.64 13.11
CA PHE A 123 4.42 6.78 13.94
C PHE A 123 4.60 8.18 14.54
N ARG A 124 3.85 9.20 14.09
CA ARG A 124 3.89 10.54 14.70
C ARG A 124 3.22 10.52 16.07
N GLN A 125 4.05 10.46 17.10
CA GLN A 125 3.63 10.43 18.50
C GLN A 125 2.61 11.55 18.81
N PRO A 126 1.49 11.24 19.49
CA PRO A 126 0.59 12.26 20.00
C PRO A 126 1.28 12.95 21.18
N GLY A 127 1.92 14.10 20.93
CA GLY A 127 2.40 14.99 21.99
C GLY A 127 3.91 15.05 22.23
N SER A 128 4.73 15.20 21.19
CA SER A 128 5.96 16.00 21.35
C SER A 128 5.58 17.49 21.40
N GLN A 129 4.68 17.83 22.33
CA GLN A 129 4.67 19.17 22.90
C GLN A 129 5.79 19.12 23.92
N LYS A 130 6.93 19.68 23.51
CA LYS A 130 8.05 19.96 24.39
C LYS A 130 7.50 20.65 25.64
N THR A 131 7.53 19.95 26.77
CA THR A 131 7.66 20.58 28.09
C THR A 131 8.93 21.40 28.14
#